data_AF-A0A1H9PGB2-F1
#
_entry.id   AF-A0A1H9PGB2-F1
#
_cell.length_a   1.000
_cell.length_b   1.000
_cell.length_c   1.000
_cell.angle_alpha   90.00
_cell.angle_beta   90.00
_cell.angle_gamma   90.00
#
_symmetry.space_group_name_H-M   'P 1'
#
loop_
_entity.id
_entity.type
_entity.pdbx_description
1 polymer ?
#
loop_
_entity_poly.entity_id
_entity_poly.type
_entity_poly.pdbx_seq_one_letter_code
_entity_poly.pdbx_strand_id
1 'polypeptide(L)'
;MELWKFGDYKHYTSLSLLAAIFDIPTPKDDIDGSQVRQVYYEEENLERIVVYCQKDVVTTAQVLLKFKGMEIIPPDNITIVP
;
A
#
# COMPACT_ATOMS: atom_id res chain seq x y z
N MET A 1 6.36 -22.11 27.69
CA MET A 1 6.16 -21.90 26.24
C MET A 1 4.67 -21.96 25.95
N GLU A 2 4.05 -20.86 25.53
CA GLU A 2 2.60 -20.80 25.23
C GLU A 2 2.33 -21.18 23.76
N LEU A 3 2.53 -22.45 23.42
CA LEU A 3 2.35 -23.01 22.07
C LEU A 3 0.89 -22.92 21.57
N TRP A 4 -0.07 -22.70 22.45
CA TRP A 4 -1.49 -22.54 22.11
C TRP A 4 -1.83 -21.15 21.56
N LYS A 5 -0.92 -20.16 21.70
CA LYS A 5 -1.04 -18.84 21.07
C LYS A 5 -0.36 -18.78 19.69
N PHE A 6 0.07 -19.93 19.16
CA PHE A 6 0.70 -19.99 17.84
C PHE A 6 -0.35 -19.65 16.77
N GLY A 7 -0.18 -18.50 16.10
CA GLY A 7 -1.15 -17.95 15.17
C GLY A 7 -2.10 -16.89 15.76
N ASP A 8 -2.11 -16.69 17.07
CA ASP A 8 -2.91 -15.65 17.74
C ASP A 8 -2.20 -14.27 17.70
N TYR A 9 -0.90 -14.27 17.39
CA TYR A 9 -0.14 -13.05 17.11
C TYR A 9 -0.35 -12.59 15.67
N LYS A 10 -1.13 -11.52 15.52
CA LYS A 10 -1.23 -10.80 14.24
C LYS A 10 0.02 -9.94 14.06
N HIS A 11 0.95 -10.42 13.22
CA HIS A 11 2.09 -9.62 12.78
C HIS A 11 1.66 -8.73 11.61
N TYR A 12 1.35 -7.47 11.91
CA TYR A 12 1.07 -6.48 10.88
C TYR A 12 2.39 -6.01 10.27
N THR A 13 2.65 -6.41 9.03
CA THR A 13 3.77 -5.89 8.25
C THR A 13 3.25 -4.75 7.38
N SER A 14 3.93 -3.60 7.39
CA SER A 14 3.49 -2.47 6.59
C SER A 14 3.69 -2.75 5.10
N LEU A 15 2.77 -2.24 4.27
CA LEU A 15 2.89 -2.32 2.81
C LEU A 15 4.16 -1.59 2.31
N SER A 16 4.56 -0.51 3.00
CA SER A 16 5.80 0.22 2.69
C SER A 16 7.04 -0.65 2.87
N LEU A 17 7.11 -1.43 3.94
CA LEU A 17 8.23 -2.32 4.21
C LEU A 17 8.29 -3.44 3.17
N LEU A 18 7.16 -4.06 2.85
CA LEU A 18 7.10 -5.11 1.82
C LEU A 18 7.55 -4.58 0.46
N ALA A 19 7.08 -3.40 0.07
CA ALA A 19 7.45 -2.81 -1.20
C ALA A 19 8.94 -2.43 -1.26
N ALA A 20 9.51 -1.93 -0.16
CA ALA A 20 10.95 -1.66 -0.05
C ALA A 20 11.79 -2.95 -0.13
N ILE A 21 11.34 -4.05 0.47
CA ILE A 21 12.04 -5.36 0.41
C ILE A 21 12.08 -5.91 -1.03
N PHE A 22 11.04 -5.64 -1.83
CA PHE A 22 10.92 -6.13 -3.20
C PHE A 22 11.42 -5.16 -4.27
N ASP A 23 12.07 -4.06 -3.87
CA ASP A 23 12.51 -2.98 -4.77
C ASP A 23 11.38 -2.46 -5.67
N ILE A 24 10.14 -2.46 -5.16
CA ILE A 24 8.98 -1.91 -5.88
C ILE A 24 9.02 -0.39 -5.68
N PRO A 25 9.03 0.42 -6.76
CA PRO A 25 9.01 1.87 -6.63
C PRO A 25 7.72 2.29 -5.92
N THR A 26 7.86 2.84 -4.71
CA THR A 26 6.72 3.33 -3.93
C THR A 26 6.61 4.85 -4.07
N PRO A 27 5.45 5.40 -4.44
CA PRO A 27 5.23 6.84 -4.45
C PRO A 27 4.78 7.38 -3.08
N LYS A 28 5.24 6.76 -1.96
CA LYS A 28 4.77 7.00 -0.59
C LYS A 28 5.35 8.28 0.03
N ASP A 29 5.18 9.41 -0.66
CA ASP A 29 5.79 10.67 -0.23
C ASP A 29 4.78 11.72 0.29
N ASP A 30 3.46 11.47 0.19
CA ASP A 30 2.48 12.55 0.36
C ASP A 30 1.64 12.49 1.65
N ILE A 31 1.02 11.34 1.98
CA ILE A 31 0.24 11.13 3.23
C ILE A 31 0.26 9.66 3.68
N ASP A 32 0.01 9.42 4.97
CA ASP A 32 -0.28 8.09 5.54
C ASP A 32 -1.73 7.96 6.08
N GLY A 33 -2.12 6.73 6.44
CA GLY A 33 -3.49 6.41 6.88
C GLY A 33 -3.98 7.21 8.10
N SER A 34 -3.09 7.68 8.96
CA SER A 34 -3.43 8.54 10.11
C SER A 34 -3.79 9.97 9.69
N GLN A 35 -3.30 10.42 8.53
CA GLN A 35 -3.50 11.78 8.03
C GLN A 35 -4.79 11.94 7.23
N VAL A 36 -5.44 10.83 6.81
CA VAL A 36 -6.69 10.86 6.02
C VAL A 36 -7.77 11.75 6.65
N ARG A 37 -7.92 11.70 7.98
CA ARG A 37 -8.88 12.55 8.70
C ARG A 37 -8.57 14.04 8.52
N GLN A 38 -7.32 14.43 8.71
CA GLN A 38 -6.88 15.81 8.59
C GLN A 38 -7.09 16.31 7.15
N VAL A 39 -6.67 15.52 6.16
CA VAL A 39 -6.80 15.87 4.74
C VAL A 39 -8.27 16.04 4.33
N TYR A 40 -9.17 15.20 4.85
CA TYR A 40 -10.58 15.28 4.53
C TYR A 40 -11.28 16.46 5.18
N TYR A 41 -11.09 16.67 6.49
CA TYR A 41 -11.87 17.65 7.26
C TYR A 41 -11.23 19.04 7.36
N GLU A 42 -9.91 19.13 7.27
CA GLU A 42 -9.17 20.39 7.46
C GLU A 42 -8.63 20.93 6.14
N GLU A 43 -8.10 20.06 5.27
CA GLU A 43 -7.59 20.46 3.95
C GLU A 43 -8.66 20.42 2.85
N GLU A 44 -9.81 19.81 3.13
CA GLU A 44 -10.94 19.61 2.18
C GLU A 44 -10.49 19.02 0.83
N ASN A 45 -9.48 18.14 0.83
CA ASN A 45 -8.81 17.66 -0.38
C ASN A 45 -9.06 16.16 -0.60
N LEU A 46 -10.23 15.84 -1.15
CA LEU A 46 -10.62 14.46 -1.41
C LEU A 46 -9.77 13.81 -2.52
N GLU A 47 -9.37 14.58 -3.53
CA GLU A 47 -8.56 14.10 -4.65
C GLU A 47 -7.22 13.52 -4.17
N ARG A 48 -6.58 14.15 -3.19
CA ARG A 48 -5.33 13.66 -2.58
C ARG A 48 -5.53 12.30 -1.90
N ILE A 49 -6.66 12.10 -1.24
CA ILE A 49 -7.02 10.81 -0.62
C ILE A 49 -7.26 9.74 -1.69
N VAL A 50 -7.94 10.09 -2.79
CA VAL A 50 -8.19 9.18 -3.91
C VAL A 50 -6.87 8.72 -4.54
N VAL A 51 -5.96 9.66 -4.83
CA VAL A 51 -4.63 9.34 -5.37
C VAL A 51 -3.83 8.44 -4.42
N TYR A 52 -3.89 8.70 -3.12
CA TYR A 52 -3.26 7.85 -2.09
C TYR A 52 -3.80 6.41 -2.16
N CYS A 53 -5.12 6.23 -2.17
CA CYS A 53 -5.75 4.92 -2.24
C CYS A 53 -5.41 4.18 -3.56
N GLN A 54 -5.39 4.88 -4.70
CA GLN A 54 -4.99 4.29 -5.98
C GLN A 54 -3.55 3.76 -5.95
N LYS A 55 -2.62 4.52 -5.36
CA LYS A 55 -1.22 4.10 -5.18
C LYS A 55 -1.10 2.86 -4.29
N ASP A 56 -1.88 2.76 -3.21
CA ASP A 56 -1.88 1.58 -2.33
C ASP A 56 -2.42 0.32 -3.05
N VAL A 57 -3.44 0.46 -3.90
CA VAL A 57 -3.96 -0.65 -4.73
C VAL A 57 -2.89 -1.15 -5.71
N VAL A 58 -2.25 -0.23 -6.44
CA VAL A 58 -1.16 -0.58 -7.36
C VAL A 58 -0.03 -1.27 -6.62
N THR A 59 0.44 -0.70 -5.51
CA THR A 59 1.55 -1.27 -4.71
C THR A 59 1.19 -2.68 -4.21
N THR A 60 -0.05 -2.88 -3.75
CA THR A 60 -0.53 -4.19 -3.29
C THR A 60 -0.51 -5.23 -4.41
N ALA A 61 -0.94 -4.87 -5.62
CA ALA A 61 -0.87 -5.76 -6.77
C ALA A 61 0.58 -6.14 -7.13
N GLN A 62 1.51 -5.17 -7.10
CA GLN A 62 2.93 -5.42 -7.37
C GLN A 62 3.55 -6.35 -6.33
N VAL A 63 3.26 -6.14 -5.04
CA VAL A 63 3.73 -7.01 -3.96
C VAL A 63 3.20 -8.43 -4.14
N LEU A 64 1.92 -8.59 -4.49
CA LEU A 64 1.33 -9.89 -4.76
C LEU A 64 2.01 -10.62 -5.93
N LEU A 65 2.38 -9.90 -7.00
CA LEU A 65 3.12 -10.46 -8.13
C LEU A 65 4.53 -10.90 -7.73
N LYS A 66 5.24 -10.07 -6.96
CA LYS A 66 6.58 -10.44 -6.45
C LYS A 66 6.54 -11.64 -5.51
N PHE A 67 5.50 -11.77 -4.66
CA PHE A 67 5.30 -12.99 -3.87
C PHE A 67 5.08 -14.24 -4.73
N LYS A 68 4.53 -14.09 -5.93
CA LYS A 68 4.37 -15.18 -6.90
C LYS A 68 5.60 -15.40 -7.79
N GLY A 69 6.69 -14.64 -7.59
CA GLY A 69 7.87 -14.68 -8.45
C GLY A 69 7.63 -14.11 -9.86
N MET A 70 6.61 -13.27 -10.03
CA MET A 70 6.26 -12.63 -11.29
C MET A 70 6.88 -11.23 -11.39
N GLU A 71 7.01 -10.72 -12.62
CA GLU A 71 7.45 -9.35 -12.85
C GLU A 71 6.39 -8.32 -12.45
N ILE A 72 6.84 -7.09 -12.19
CA ILE A 72 5.94 -5.97 -11.91
C ILE A 72 5.19 -5.54 -13.17
N ILE A 73 3.99 -5.00 -12.98
CA ILE A 73 3.20 -4.38 -14.06
C ILE A 73 3.88 -3.06 -14.45
N PRO A 74 4.27 -2.85 -15.72
CA PRO A 74 4.77 -1.57 -16.18
C PRO A 74 3.73 -0.45 -15.99
N PRO A 75 4.14 0.79 -15.68
CA PRO A 75 3.20 1.91 -15.51
C PRO A 75 2.26 2.12 -16.70
N ASP A 76 2.76 1.91 -17.93
CA ASP A 76 1.99 2.04 -19.17
C ASP A 76 0.82 1.04 -19.27
N ASN A 77 0.88 -0.05 -18.52
CA ASN A 77 -0.15 -1.09 -18.45
C ASN A 77 -1.13 -0.88 -17.29
N ILE A 78 -1.08 0.26 -16.62
CA ILE A 78 -1.97 0.63 -15.51
C ILE A 78 -2.83 1.80 -15.94
N THR A 79 -4.15 1.63 -15.89
CA THR A 79 -5.11 2.68 -16.21
C THR A 79 -6.01 2.94 -15.02
N ILE A 80 -6.09 4.21 -14.62
CA ILE A 80 -7.05 4.68 -13.62
C ILE A 80 -8.34 5.05 -14.34
N VAL A 81 -9.45 4.45 -13.92
CA VAL A 81 -10.76 4.71 -14.49
C VAL A 81 -11.54 5.60 -13.51
N PRO A 82 -12.19 6.67 -13.98
CA PRO A 82 -13.02 7.56 -13.16
C PRO A 82 -14.38 6.95 -12.79
#